data_AF-A0A1F8FM57-F1
#
_entry.id   AF-A0A1F8FM57-F1
#
_cell.length_a   1.000
_cell.length_b   1.000
_cell.length_c   1.000
_cell.angle_alpha   90.00
_cell.angle_beta   90.00
_cell.angle_gamma   90.00
#
_symmetry.space_group_name_H-M   'P 1'
#
loop_
_entity.id
_entity.type
_entity.pdbx_description
1 polymer ?
#
loop_
_entity_poly.entity_id
_entity_poly.type
_entity_poly.pdbx_seq_one_letter_code
_entity_poly.pdbx_strand_id
1 'polypeptide(L)'
;MKVRPRKIKEKDRIKYLDALYTAITVVHSREEVKKFLRDLLTESERIMIGRRILIAQKLLDGESYNQIIKEMGVGMDTIGRVAHWLDDQSDGYERAVKEMKKDFGKRFKKNESTLKNTLTMFGAVKRKYPWHFLFWNILDQLKDTTN
;
A
#
# COMPACT_ATOMS: atom_id res chain seq x y z
N MET A 1 -7.13 28.23 3.79
CA MET A 1 -5.83 28.71 4.31
C MET A 1 -5.26 27.63 5.23
N LYS A 2 -4.00 27.19 5.06
CA LYS A 2 -3.38 26.22 5.97
C LYS A 2 -3.11 26.89 7.33
N VAL A 3 -3.83 26.49 8.37
CA VAL A 3 -3.64 27.01 9.72
C VAL A 3 -2.48 26.26 10.38
N ARG A 4 -1.54 27.00 10.98
CA ARG A 4 -0.43 26.38 11.72
C ARG A 4 -0.98 25.77 13.02
N PRO A 5 -0.65 24.51 13.36
CA PRO A 5 -1.20 23.84 14.55
C PRO A 5 -1.01 24.62 15.86
N ARG A 6 0.13 25.31 16.02
CA ARG A 6 0.44 26.13 17.21
C ARG A 6 -0.50 27.33 17.40
N LYS A 7 -1.21 27.77 16.35
CA LYS A 7 -2.16 28.90 16.42
C LYS A 7 -3.58 28.48 16.83
N ILE A 8 -3.85 27.18 16.93
CA ILE A 8 -5.16 26.64 17.28
C ILE A 8 -5.28 26.58 18.80
N LYS A 9 -6.41 27.06 19.35
CA LYS A 9 -6.71 26.96 20.77
C LYS A 9 -6.75 25.50 21.21
N GLU A 10 -6.30 25.22 22.43
CA GLU A 10 -6.21 23.83 22.92
C GLU A 10 -7.55 23.10 22.87
N LYS A 11 -8.63 23.78 23.30
CA LYS A 11 -9.99 23.24 23.26
C LYS A 11 -10.42 22.81 21.84
N ASP A 12 -10.10 23.62 20.84
CA ASP A 12 -10.44 23.32 19.45
C ASP A 12 -9.59 22.16 18.91
N ARG A 13 -8.31 22.09 19.30
CA ARG A 13 -7.41 20.98 18.95
C ARG A 13 -7.96 19.65 19.45
N ILE A 14 -8.33 19.59 20.73
CA ILE A 14 -8.92 18.39 21.34
C ILE A 14 -10.18 18.00 20.58
N LYS A 15 -11.08 18.96 20.34
CA LYS A 15 -12.33 18.72 19.60
C LYS A 15 -12.09 18.15 18.20
N TYR A 16 -11.13 18.69 17.45
CA TYR A 16 -10.85 18.24 16.09
C TYR A 16 -10.23 16.83 16.06
N LEU A 17 -9.32 16.54 17.00
CA LEU A 17 -8.70 15.22 17.10
C LEU A 17 -9.71 14.16 17.56
N ASP A 18 -10.55 14.49 18.53
CA ASP A 18 -11.60 13.60 19.03
C ASP A 18 -12.61 13.21 17.93
N ALA A 19 -13.04 14.20 17.12
CA ALA A 19 -13.88 13.95 15.96
C ALA A 19 -13.22 13.01 14.93
N LEU A 20 -11.91 13.20 14.68
CA LEU A 20 -11.15 12.34 13.77
C LEU A 20 -11.06 10.90 14.29
N TYR A 21 -10.73 10.71 15.56
CA TYR A 21 -10.61 9.38 16.16
C TYR A 21 -11.97 8.66 16.21
N THR A 22 -13.03 9.39 16.54
CA THR A 22 -14.40 8.86 16.50
C THR A 22 -14.79 8.45 15.08
N ALA A 23 -14.51 9.28 14.07
CA ALA A 23 -14.83 8.94 12.68
C ALA A 23 -14.08 7.69 12.20
N ILE A 24 -12.80 7.53 12.55
CA ILE A 24 -11.99 6.37 12.14
C ILE A 24 -12.48 5.08 12.81
N THR A 25 -12.92 5.14 14.07
CA THR A 25 -13.34 3.95 14.83
C THR A 25 -14.70 3.37 14.39
N VAL A 26 -15.56 4.18 13.79
CA VAL A 26 -16.87 3.76 13.25
C VAL A 26 -16.73 2.97 11.94
N VAL A 27 -15.59 3.08 11.25
CA VAL A 27 -15.38 2.41 9.97
C VAL A 27 -14.83 1.01 10.18
N HIS A 28 -15.53 -0.02 9.69
CA HIS A 28 -15.21 -1.42 10.04
C HIS A 28 -14.67 -2.25 8.86
N SER A 29 -15.01 -1.89 7.62
CA SER A 29 -14.53 -2.62 6.42
C SER A 29 -13.47 -1.85 5.64
N ARG A 30 -12.58 -2.58 4.93
CA ARG A 30 -11.52 -1.95 4.11
C ARG A 30 -12.12 -1.09 2.99
N GLU A 31 -13.25 -1.51 2.44
CA GLU A 31 -14.00 -0.82 1.39
C GLU A 31 -14.58 0.49 1.92
N GLU A 32 -15.14 0.49 3.13
CA GLU A 32 -15.58 1.72 3.80
C GLU A 32 -14.39 2.62 4.12
N VAL A 33 -13.27 2.09 4.65
CA VAL A 33 -12.05 2.89 4.91
C VAL A 33 -11.56 3.55 3.63
N LYS A 34 -11.57 2.83 2.51
CA LYS A 34 -11.16 3.37 1.21
C LYS A 34 -12.05 4.53 0.77
N LYS A 35 -13.38 4.40 0.91
CA LYS A 35 -14.33 5.47 0.56
C LYS A 35 -14.15 6.66 1.50
N PHE A 36 -14.13 6.41 2.80
CA PHE A 36 -13.91 7.42 3.84
C PHE A 36 -12.64 8.24 3.59
N LEU A 37 -11.49 7.59 3.39
CA LEU A 37 -10.23 8.29 3.16
C LEU A 37 -10.21 9.04 1.82
N ARG A 38 -10.88 8.53 0.78
CA ARG A 38 -10.99 9.24 -0.51
C ARG A 38 -11.80 10.52 -0.38
N ASP A 39 -12.84 10.48 0.44
CA ASP A 39 -13.75 11.62 0.59
C ASP A 39 -13.21 12.63 1.63
N LEU A 40 -12.43 12.18 2.62
CA LEU A 40 -11.79 13.02 3.64
C LEU A 40 -10.50 13.70 3.17
N LEU A 41 -9.68 13.01 2.37
CA LEU A 41 -8.31 13.43 2.05
C LEU A 41 -8.11 13.59 0.54
N THR A 42 -7.29 14.57 0.19
CA THR A 42 -6.80 14.70 -1.19
C THR A 42 -5.95 13.49 -1.59
N GLU A 43 -5.81 13.27 -2.89
CA GLU A 43 -4.95 12.19 -3.42
C GLU A 43 -3.50 12.31 -2.92
N SER A 44 -2.94 13.52 -2.95
CA SER A 44 -1.58 13.78 -2.47
C SER A 44 -1.40 13.46 -0.99
N GLU A 45 -2.39 13.76 -0.14
CA GLU A 45 -2.36 13.43 1.29
C GLU A 45 -2.42 11.92 1.53
N ARG A 46 -3.29 11.20 0.81
CA ARG A 46 -3.37 9.73 0.88
C ARG A 46 -2.05 9.08 0.48
N ILE A 47 -1.44 9.53 -0.61
CA ILE A 47 -0.13 9.04 -1.06
C ILE A 47 0.94 9.35 -0.02
N MET A 48 0.98 10.56 0.53
CA MET A 48 1.96 10.92 1.56
C MET A 48 1.84 10.07 2.82
N ILE A 49 0.63 9.82 3.31
CA ILE A 49 0.40 8.98 4.50
C ILE A 49 0.81 7.54 4.19
N GLY A 50 0.43 7.01 3.03
CA GLY A 50 0.84 5.67 2.58
C GLY A 50 2.36 5.53 2.47
N ARG A 51 3.06 6.51 1.89
CA ARG A 51 4.53 6.52 1.82
C ARG A 51 5.16 6.47 3.21
N ARG A 52 4.64 7.23 4.18
CA ARG A 52 5.16 7.21 5.56
C ARG A 52 5.03 5.84 6.21
N ILE A 53 3.89 5.17 6.03
CA ILE A 53 3.66 3.80 6.55
C ILE A 53 4.66 2.82 5.93
N LEU A 54 4.92 2.92 4.62
CA LEU A 54 5.88 2.06 3.94
C LEU A 54 7.33 2.36 4.36
N ILE A 55 7.70 3.64 4.53
CA ILE A 55 9.02 4.01 5.08
C ILE A 55 9.19 3.40 6.47
N ALA A 56 8.18 3.52 7.34
CA ALA A 56 8.21 2.93 8.68
C ALA A 56 8.39 1.41 8.62
N GLN A 57 7.69 0.73 7.71
CA GLN A 57 7.87 -0.70 7.50
C GLN A 57 9.32 -1.05 7.10
N LYS A 58 9.90 -0.30 6.16
CA LYS A 58 11.29 -0.53 5.71
C LYS A 58 12.31 -0.28 6.82
N LEU A 59 12.10 0.75 7.62
CA LEU A 59 12.93 1.05 8.79
C LEU A 59 12.86 -0.09 9.82
N LEU A 60 11.67 -0.63 10.10
CA LEU A 60 11.48 -1.79 10.99
C LEU A 60 12.07 -3.08 10.40
N ASP A 61 12.18 -3.17 9.08
CA ASP A 61 12.83 -4.28 8.37
C ASP A 61 14.36 -4.14 8.32
N GLY A 62 14.92 -3.07 8.90
CA GLY A 62 16.36 -2.84 9.01
C GLY A 62 17.00 -2.23 7.76
N GLU A 63 16.20 -1.70 6.82
CA GLU A 63 16.73 -1.03 5.64
C GLU A 63 17.44 0.28 5.99
N SER A 64 18.58 0.52 5.34
CA SER A 64 19.33 1.76 5.48
C SER A 64 18.62 2.93 4.77
N TYR A 65 18.88 4.16 5.22
CA TYR A 65 18.26 5.35 4.63
C TYR A 65 18.55 5.46 3.13
N ASN A 66 19.76 5.11 2.70
CA ASN A 66 20.16 5.14 1.29
C ASN A 66 19.34 4.17 0.42
N GLN A 67 19.01 2.98 0.94
CA GLN A 67 18.16 2.02 0.24
C GLN A 67 16.74 2.58 0.09
N ILE A 68 16.18 3.12 1.17
CA ILE A 68 14.83 3.70 1.16
C ILE A 68 14.74 4.88 0.19
N ILE A 69 15.75 5.76 0.15
CA ILE A 69 15.84 6.88 -0.81
C ILE A 69 15.81 6.35 -2.25
N LYS A 70 16.65 5.36 -2.56
CA LYS A 70 16.79 4.80 -3.91
C LYS A 70 15.51 4.12 -4.38
N GLU A 71 14.84 3.39 -3.50
CA GLU A 71 13.65 2.61 -3.85
C GLU A 71 12.37 3.45 -3.89
N MET A 72 12.22 4.41 -2.97
CA MET A 72 10.97 5.17 -2.81
C MET A 72 11.02 6.60 -3.35
N GLY A 73 12.18 7.08 -3.79
CA GLY A 73 12.38 8.46 -4.26
C GLY A 73 11.96 9.49 -3.21
N VAL A 74 12.28 9.24 -1.94
CA VAL A 74 11.96 10.10 -0.79
C VAL A 74 13.20 10.89 -0.34
N GLY A 75 12.98 12.07 0.23
CA GLY A 75 14.07 12.84 0.85
C GLY A 75 14.49 12.28 2.20
N MET A 76 15.75 12.49 2.58
CA MET A 76 16.31 12.08 3.87
C MET A 76 15.58 12.72 5.06
N ASP A 77 15.11 13.96 4.90
CA ASP A 77 14.30 14.68 5.89
C ASP A 77 12.95 13.99 6.17
N THR A 78 12.40 13.31 5.17
CA THR A 78 11.14 12.57 5.29
C THR A 78 11.36 11.27 6.03
N ILE A 79 12.44 10.55 5.71
CA ILE A 79 12.84 9.33 6.42
C ILE A 79 13.15 9.66 7.87
N GLY A 80 13.96 10.69 8.13
CA GLY A 80 14.31 11.11 9.49
C GLY A 80 13.11 11.47 10.34
N ARG A 81 12.09 12.13 9.78
CA ARG A 81 10.82 12.38 10.48
C ARG A 81 10.08 11.11 10.83
N VAL A 82 10.02 10.14 9.92
CA VAL A 82 9.34 8.85 10.16
C VAL A 82 10.09 8.02 11.20
N ALA A 83 11.42 7.97 11.13
CA ALA A 83 12.26 7.32 12.13
C ALA A 83 12.05 7.94 13.51
N HIS A 84 12.08 9.27 13.60
CA HIS A 84 11.78 9.96 14.84
C HIS A 84 10.38 9.64 15.37
N TRP A 85 9.34 9.55 14.52
CA TRP A 85 8.00 9.15 14.98
C TRP A 85 7.93 7.70 15.46
N LEU A 86 8.75 6.81 14.93
CA LEU A 86 8.87 5.43 15.44
C LEU A 86 9.54 5.42 16.81
N ASP A 87 10.54 6.27 17.03
CA ASP A 87 11.27 6.36 18.30
C ASP A 87 10.49 7.13 19.39
N ASP A 88 9.81 8.24 19.03
CA ASP A 88 9.13 9.16 19.97
C ASP A 88 7.69 8.74 20.32
N GLN A 89 7.00 7.95 19.49
CA GLN A 89 5.58 7.64 19.71
C GLN A 89 5.38 6.27 20.33
N SER A 90 4.61 6.28 21.43
CA SER A 90 3.94 5.15 22.07
C SER A 90 3.59 4.02 21.10
N ASP A 91 3.89 2.77 21.50
CA ASP A 91 3.73 1.44 20.87
C ASP A 91 2.72 1.24 19.72
N GLY A 92 1.69 2.08 19.62
CA GLY A 92 0.63 2.01 18.61
C GLY A 92 1.13 2.09 17.17
N TYR A 93 2.08 2.97 16.82
CA TYR A 93 2.52 3.11 15.42
C TYR A 93 3.34 1.91 14.96
N GLU A 94 4.35 1.52 15.74
CA GLU A 94 5.14 0.33 15.48
C GLU A 94 4.25 -0.94 15.42
N ARG A 95 3.37 -1.12 16.40
CA ARG A 95 2.43 -2.26 16.44
C ARG A 95 1.55 -2.29 15.20
N ALA A 96 0.97 -1.15 14.79
CA ALA A 96 0.11 -1.08 13.62
C ALA A 96 0.86 -1.50 12.34
N VAL A 97 2.11 -1.06 12.17
CA VAL A 97 2.94 -1.42 11.01
C VAL A 97 3.30 -2.91 11.03
N LYS A 98 3.65 -3.46 12.21
CA LYS A 98 3.93 -4.91 12.37
C LYS A 98 2.72 -5.78 12.07
N GLU A 99 1.53 -5.43 12.56
CA GLU A 99 0.29 -6.17 12.27
C GLU A 99 -0.10 -6.07 10.80
N MET A 100 0.07 -4.90 10.18
CA MET A 100 -0.14 -4.71 8.74
C MET A 100 0.70 -5.71 7.90
N LYS A 101 1.97 -5.94 8.27
CA LYS A 101 2.86 -6.87 7.55
C LYS A 101 2.29 -8.29 7.52
N LYS A 102 1.72 -8.76 8.62
CA LYS A 102 1.09 -10.10 8.71
C LYS A 102 -0.08 -10.23 7.72
N ASP A 103 -0.91 -9.20 7.62
CA ASP A 103 -2.10 -9.22 6.75
C ASP A 103 -1.78 -9.02 5.27
N PHE A 104 -0.76 -8.23 4.93
CA PHE A 104 -0.25 -8.14 3.56
C PHE A 104 0.29 -9.51 3.10
N GLY A 105 1.08 -10.20 3.92
CA GLY A 105 1.63 -11.51 3.61
C GLY A 105 0.54 -12.56 3.32
N LYS A 106 -0.57 -12.56 4.07
CA LYS A 106 -1.72 -13.45 3.82
C LYS A 106 -2.37 -13.19 2.45
N ARG A 107 -2.48 -11.92 2.04
CA ARG A 107 -3.14 -11.53 0.78
C ARG A 107 -2.31 -11.89 -0.45
N PHE A 108 -1.00 -11.68 -0.41
CA PHE A 108 -0.12 -12.08 -1.52
C PHE A 108 -0.14 -13.59 -1.73
N LYS A 109 -0.10 -14.38 -0.65
CA LYS A 109 -0.21 -15.85 -0.74
C LYS A 109 -1.57 -16.30 -1.29
N LYS A 110 -2.67 -15.66 -0.88
CA LYS A 110 -4.01 -15.95 -1.43
C LYS A 110 -4.07 -15.68 -2.93
N ASN A 111 -3.60 -14.51 -3.38
CA ASN A 111 -3.58 -14.17 -4.81
C ASN A 111 -2.65 -15.09 -5.62
N GLU A 112 -1.48 -15.45 -5.09
CA GLU A 112 -0.56 -16.38 -5.76
C GLU A 112 -1.18 -17.78 -5.92
N SER A 113 -1.90 -18.28 -4.91
CA SER A 113 -2.62 -19.55 -5.01
C SER A 113 -3.76 -19.52 -6.03
N THR A 114 -4.49 -18.40 -6.11
CA THR A 114 -5.53 -18.19 -7.11
C THR A 114 -4.93 -18.11 -8.52
N LEU A 115 -3.84 -17.38 -8.70
CA LEU A 115 -3.11 -17.28 -9.97
C LEU A 115 -2.50 -18.64 -10.38
N LYS A 116 -1.90 -19.38 -9.45
CA LYS A 116 -1.42 -20.75 -9.72
C LYS A 116 -2.56 -21.64 -10.15
N ASN A 117 -3.71 -21.62 -9.48
CA ASN A 117 -4.88 -22.41 -9.88
C ASN A 117 -5.40 -22.03 -11.27
N THR A 118 -5.43 -20.75 -11.63
CA THR A 118 -5.84 -20.33 -12.99
C THR A 118 -4.79 -20.71 -14.04
N LEU A 119 -3.50 -20.57 -13.75
CA LEU A 119 -2.39 -21.02 -14.60
C LEU A 119 -2.41 -22.55 -14.79
N THR A 120 -2.68 -23.32 -13.74
CA THR A 120 -2.85 -24.78 -13.80
C THR A 120 -4.10 -25.14 -14.59
N MET A 121 -5.20 -24.41 -14.44
CA MET A 121 -6.38 -24.57 -15.31
C MET A 121 -6.08 -24.25 -16.77
N PHE A 122 -5.36 -23.16 -17.08
CA PHE A 122 -4.90 -22.86 -18.45
C PHE A 122 -3.98 -23.95 -19.01
N GLY A 123 -3.08 -24.50 -18.19
CA GLY A 123 -2.23 -25.64 -18.55
C GLY A 123 -3.04 -26.90 -18.84
N ALA A 124 -4.05 -27.19 -18.03
CA ALA A 124 -4.98 -28.31 -18.25
C ALA A 124 -5.82 -28.12 -19.52
N VAL A 125 -6.26 -26.90 -19.81
CA VAL A 125 -7.00 -26.54 -21.02
C VAL A 125 -6.11 -26.68 -22.28
N LYS A 126 -4.85 -26.21 -22.22
CA LYS A 126 -3.87 -26.39 -23.30
C LYS A 126 -3.56 -27.85 -23.58
N ARG A 127 -3.53 -28.72 -22.55
CA ARG A 127 -3.33 -30.16 -22.71
C ARG A 127 -4.54 -30.87 -23.33
N LYS A 128 -5.74 -30.40 -23.04
CA LYS A 128 -6.99 -31.00 -23.55
C LYS A 128 -7.33 -30.56 -24.97
N TYR A 129 -6.94 -29.34 -25.37
CA TYR A 129 -7.22 -28.79 -26.71
C TYR A 129 -5.96 -28.20 -27.37
N PRO A 130 -4.92 -29.01 -27.65
CA PRO A 130 -3.67 -28.52 -28.20
C PRO A 130 -3.83 -27.84 -29.57
N TRP A 131 -4.74 -28.36 -30.41
CA TRP A 131 -4.96 -27.87 -31.78
C TRP A 131 -5.66 -26.50 -31.86
N HIS A 132 -6.37 -26.07 -30.83
CA HIS A 132 -7.02 -24.74 -30.80
C HIS A 132 -6.03 -23.62 -30.50
N PHE A 133 -4.91 -23.91 -29.82
CA PHE A 133 -3.87 -22.92 -29.53
C PHE A 133 -2.80 -22.83 -30.62
N LEU A 134 -2.78 -23.75 -31.60
CA LEU A 134 -1.87 -23.70 -32.75
C LEU A 134 -2.12 -22.49 -33.66
N PHE A 135 -3.35 -22.00 -33.75
CA PHE A 135 -3.69 -20.80 -34.54
C PHE A 135 -2.99 -19.53 -34.04
N TRP A 136 -2.67 -19.44 -32.73
CA TRP A 136 -1.95 -18.29 -32.18
C TRP A 136 -0.46 -18.31 -32.54
N ASN A 137 0.17 -19.49 -32.57
CA ASN A 137 1.58 -19.63 -32.99
C ASN A 137 1.77 -19.33 -34.49
N ILE A 138 0.77 -19.61 -35.32
CA ILE A 138 0.80 -19.28 -36.75
C ILE A 138 0.64 -17.76 -36.95
N LEU A 139 -0.16 -17.08 -36.13
CA LEU A 139 -0.36 -15.64 -36.20
C LEU A 139 0.88 -14.84 -35.76
N ASP A 140 1.62 -15.33 -34.76
CA ASP A 140 2.89 -14.72 -34.34
C ASP A 140 3.99 -14.86 -35.41
N GLN A 141 4.05 -15.98 -36.14
CA GLN A 141 5.01 -16.14 -37.26
C GLN A 141 4.76 -15.21 -38.45
N LEU A 142 3.53 -14.75 -38.66
CA LEU A 142 3.21 -13.81 -39.76
C LEU A 142 3.58 -12.37 -39.42
N LYS A 143 3.72 -12.03 -38.13
CA LYS A 143 4.13 -10.68 -37.70
C LYS A 143 5.62 -10.41 -37.89
N ASP A 144 6.45 -11.44 -37.78
CA ASP A 144 7.91 -11.34 -37.96
C ASP A 144 8.35 -11.28 -39.44
N THR A 145 7.45 -11.58 -40.38
CA THR A 145 7.72 -11.48 -41.83
C THR A 145 7.43 -10.10 -42.43
N THR A 146 6.93 -9.15 -41.63
CA THR A 146 6.60 -7.77 -42.06
C THR A 146 7.41 -6.70 -41.33
N ASN A 147 8.66 -7.00 -40.98
CA ASN A 147 9.65 -6.01 -40.54
C ASN A 147 10.98 -6.24 -41.26
#